data_AF-A0A836RFF5-F1
#
_entry.id   AF-A0A836RFF5-F1
#
_cell.length_a   1.000
_cell.length_b   1.000
_cell.length_c   1.000
_cell.angle_alpha   90.00
_cell.angle_beta   90.00
_cell.angle_gamma   90.00
#
_symmetry.space_group_name_H-M   'P 1'
#
loop_
_entity.id
_entity.type
_entity.pdbx_description
1 polymer ?
#
loop_
_entity_poly.entity_id
_entity_poly.type
_entity_poly.pdbx_seq_one_letter_code
_entity_poly.pdbx_strand_id
1 'polypeptide(L)' 'AHFVLLSEEATVKELVDALNDIGATPQDVISILQAIKEAGALHAELEVM' A
#
# COMPACT_ATOMS: atom_id res chain seq x y z
N ALA A 1 -16.74 -0.30 8.89
CA ALA A 1 -15.59 -0.77 8.10
C ALA A 1 -15.54 0.07 6.83
N HIS A 2 -14.41 0.71 6.54
CA HIS A 2 -14.19 1.43 5.28
C HIS A 2 -13.65 0.42 4.27
N PHE A 3 -14.23 0.36 3.07
CA PHE A 3 -13.77 -0.52 2.00
C PHE A 3 -13.40 0.34 0.78
N VAL A 4 -12.24 0.05 0.19
CA VAL A 4 -11.79 0.64 -1.07
C VAL A 4 -11.74 -0.48 -2.11
N LEU A 5 -12.32 -0.23 -3.28
CA LEU A 5 -12.22 -1.12 -4.44
C LEU A 5 -11.04 -0.66 -5.31
N LEU A 6 -10.14 -1.58 -5.62
CA LEU A 6 -8.99 -1.35 -6.51
C LEU A 6 -9.21 -2.16 -7.81
N SER A 7 -8.77 -1.61 -8.94
CA SER A 7 -8.73 -2.36 -10.21
C SER A 7 -7.67 -3.46 -10.15
N GLU A 8 -7.78 -4.48 -11.00
CA GLU A 8 -6.73 -5.49 -11.15
C GLU A 8 -5.41 -4.89 -11.66
N GLU A 9 -5.51 -3.76 -12.39
CA GLU A 9 -4.37 -2.99 -12.91
C GLU A 9 -3.93 -1.86 -11.98
N ALA A 10 -4.43 -1.83 -10.74
CA ALA A 10 -4.10 -0.76 -9.81
C ALA A 10 -2.60 -0.67 -9.55
N THR A 11 -2.10 0.55 -9.56
CA THR A 11 -0.71 0.89 -9.30
C THR A 11 -0.45 0.98 -7.79
N VAL A 12 0.83 0.83 -7.40
CA VAL A 12 1.26 1.07 -6.00
C VAL A 12 0.86 2.47 -5.54
N LYS A 13 0.89 3.47 -6.43
CA LYS A 13 0.45 4.83 -6.13
C LYS A 13 -1.03 4.87 -5.74
N GLU A 14 -1.91 4.24 -6.52
CA GLU A 14 -3.35 4.20 -6.24
C GLU A 14 -3.66 3.47 -4.94
N LEU A 15 -2.92 2.42 -4.62
CA LEU A 15 -3.01 1.75 -3.31
C LEU A 15 -2.64 2.70 -2.17
N VAL A 16 -1.53 3.43 -2.29
CA VAL A 16 -1.08 4.39 -1.26
C VAL A 16 -2.07 5.54 -1.11
N ASP A 17 -2.57 6.09 -2.21
CA ASP A 17 -3.58 7.16 -2.19
C ASP A 17 -4.85 6.69 -1.47
N ALA A 18 -5.34 5.49 -1.78
CA ALA A 18 -6.51 4.90 -1.12
C ALA A 18 -6.29 4.69 0.40
N LEU A 19 -5.11 4.25 0.81
CA LEU A 19 -4.77 4.09 2.23
C LEU A 19 -4.74 5.45 2.95
N ASN A 20 -4.17 6.48 2.31
CA ASN A 20 -4.17 7.84 2.85
C ASN A 20 -5.58 8.40 2.99
N ASP A 21 -6.47 8.17 2.00
CA ASP A 21 -7.85 8.66 1.99
C ASP A 21 -8.69 8.09 3.14
N ILE A 22 -8.43 6.84 3.53
CA ILE A 22 -9.11 6.22 4.69
C ILE A 22 -8.45 6.57 6.03
N GLY A 23 -7.40 7.39 6.02
CA GLY A 23 -6.71 7.88 7.22
C GLY A 23 -5.62 6.95 7.77
N ALA A 24 -5.07 6.06 6.95
CA ALA A 24 -3.89 5.28 7.35
C ALA A 24 -2.72 6.23 7.63
N THR A 25 -1.97 5.95 8.69
CA THR A 25 -0.77 6.74 8.99
C THR A 25 0.37 6.35 8.03
N PRO A 26 1.38 7.21 7.82
CA PRO A 26 2.56 6.82 7.04
C PRO A 26 3.20 5.51 7.52
N GLN A 27 3.20 5.27 8.84
CA GLN A 27 3.72 4.04 9.42
C GLN A 27 2.88 2.81 9.01
N ASP A 28 1.55 2.94 9.00
CA ASP A 28 0.65 1.86 8.56
C ASP A 28 0.88 1.53 7.08
N VAL A 29 1.01 2.56 6.23
CA VAL A 29 1.28 2.39 4.80
C VAL A 29 2.61 1.65 4.58
N ILE A 30 3.67 2.05 5.29
CA ILE A 30 4.97 1.38 5.23
C ILE A 30 4.84 -0.09 5.64
N SER A 31 4.19 -0.37 6.77
CA SER A 31 4.01 -1.75 7.25
C SER A 31 3.20 -2.61 6.29
N ILE A 32 2.18 -2.05 5.63
CA ILE A 32 1.42 -2.75 4.59
C ILE A 32 2.31 -3.06 3.37
N LEU A 33 3.07 -2.08 2.88
CA LEU A 33 3.98 -2.28 1.74
C LEU A 33 5.07 -3.32 2.04
N GLN A 34 5.60 -3.33 3.27
CA GLN A 34 6.54 -4.36 3.74
C GLN A 34 5.89 -5.74 3.72
N ALA A 35 4.67 -5.88 4.24
CA ALA A 35 3.95 -7.16 4.22
C ALA A 35 3.68 -7.66 2.79
N ILE A 36 3.35 -6.76 1.85
CA ILE A 36 3.15 -7.10 0.43
C ILE A 36 4.47 -7.56 -0.21
N LYS A 37 5.60 -6.91 0.12
CA LYS A 37 6.93 -7.34 -0.31
C LYS A 37 7.28 -8.72 0.24
N GLU A 38 7.07 -8.96 1.52
CA GLU A 38 7.31 -10.25 2.19
C GLU A 38 6.44 -11.38 1.62
N ALA A 39 5.21 -11.06 1.20
CA ALA A 39 4.33 -11.99 0.50
C ALA A 39 4.79 -12.31 -0.93
N GLY A 40 5.83 -11.63 -1.45
CA GLY A 40 6.32 -11.78 -2.82
C GLY A 40 5.45 -11.09 -3.87
N ALA A 41 4.44 -10.32 -3.45
CA ALA A 41 3.50 -9.62 -4.33
C ALA A 41 4.05 -8.26 -4.82
N LEU A 42 5.08 -7.72 -4.16
CA LEU A 42 5.77 -6.50 -4.57
C LEU A 42 7.23 -6.81 -4.93
N HIS A 43 7.56 -6.70 -6.21
CA HIS A 43 8.93 -6.86 -6.72
C HIS A 43 9.65 -5.51 -6.78
N ALA A 44 9.96 -4.97 -5.60
CA ALA A 44 10.64 -3.68 -5.46
C ALA A 44 11.43 -3.60 -4.14
N GLU A 45 12.34 -2.64 -4.06
CA GLU A 45 12.95 -2.22 -2.80
C GLU A 45 12.15 -1.09 -2.18
N LEU A 46 11.90 -1.19 -0.86
CA LEU A 46 11.25 -0.14 -0.10
C LEU A 46 12.35 0.68 0.58
N GLU A 47 12.46 1.94 0.18
CA GLU A 47 13.37 2.92 0.78
C GLU A 47 12.57 3.93 1.60
N VAL A 48 13.03 4.21 2.82
CA VAL A 48 12.43 5.21 3.73
C VAL A 48 13.53 6.20 4.07
N MET A 49 13.36 7.46 3.65
CA MET A 49 14.31 8.57 3.87
C MET A 49 13.86 9.51 4.98
#